data_AF-A0A933HQ99-F1
#
_entry.id   AF-A0A933HQ99-F1
#
_cell.length_a   1.000
_cell.length_b   1.000
_cell.length_c   1.000
_cell.angle_alpha   90.00
_cell.angle_beta   90.00
_cell.angle_gamma   90.00
#
_symmetry.space_group_name_H-M   'P 1'
#
loop_
_entity.id
_entity.type
_entity.pdbx_description
1 polymer ?
#
loop_
_entity_poly.entity_id
_entity_poly.type
_entity_poly.pdbx_seq_one_letter_code
_entity_poly.pdbx_strand_id
1 'polypeptide(L)'
;MLFTLTTTYQPATDLGYLLHKHPARVQTFELPFGHAHVFYPEATAERCTAALVLDVDPIGLVRGKNRVMGDTGLIDSYVNDRPYVASSFLSVAIARVYDSALAGKARERAELVPTPLPLQATLAVVPCRGGENIVRELFEPLGYVVATQQHPLDEKFPEWGASHYFTVTLQATCTVRDLLAHLYVLIPVLDAEKHYFIGDDEVEKLLRVGAGWLGTHPAREKITQRYLKKRRLIHSALARLVQEEMTVEQEDDADADAQVASEQKLEAPLSLHEQRLGAVLAVLKQNNAQRVLDLGCGEGRLLKKLLDDKQFEQIVGVDVSHRALEIAGRRLRLDSLPERQRARIQLLHGALTYRDKRLEGFAAAAIVEVIEHLDPPRLAAFERVVFEFARPRL
;
A
#
# COMPACT_ATOMS: atom_id res chain seq x y z
N MET A 1 -9.43 0.99 -18.59
CA MET A 1 -8.38 2.03 -18.74
C MET A 1 -7.20 1.49 -19.55
N LEU A 2 -6.48 2.32 -20.33
CA LEU A 2 -5.39 1.89 -21.24
C LEU A 2 -4.06 2.62 -20.97
N PHE A 3 -2.99 1.83 -20.85
CA PHE A 3 -1.59 2.25 -20.89
C PHE A 3 -0.89 1.56 -22.07
N THR A 4 -0.09 2.29 -22.84
CA THR A 4 0.76 1.70 -23.87
C THR A 4 2.21 2.13 -23.72
N LEU A 5 3.14 1.22 -23.98
CA LEU A 5 4.58 1.49 -24.04
C LEU A 5 5.09 1.08 -25.43
N THR A 6 5.71 2.03 -26.13
CA THR A 6 6.24 1.85 -27.48
C THR A 6 7.73 2.09 -27.50
N THR A 7 8.45 1.35 -28.34
CA THR A 7 9.83 1.67 -28.73
C THR A 7 10.03 1.49 -30.23
N THR A 8 11.01 2.22 -30.75
CA THR A 8 11.56 2.06 -32.11
C THR A 8 13.04 1.69 -32.07
N TYR A 9 13.54 1.21 -30.93
CA TYR A 9 14.84 0.53 -30.86
C TYR A 9 14.86 -0.63 -31.86
N GLN A 10 16.02 -1.03 -32.39
CA GLN A 10 16.08 -2.14 -33.35
C GLN A 10 16.90 -3.33 -32.79
N PRO A 11 16.31 -4.54 -32.71
CA PRO A 11 14.93 -4.86 -33.08
C PRO A 11 13.92 -4.43 -32.00
N ALA A 12 12.82 -3.79 -32.40
CA ALA A 12 11.85 -3.23 -31.45
C ALA A 12 11.13 -4.33 -30.64
N THR A 13 11.03 -5.52 -31.21
CA THR A 13 10.48 -6.72 -30.55
C THR A 13 11.19 -7.09 -29.25
N ASP A 14 12.43 -6.61 -29.03
CA ASP A 14 13.14 -6.86 -27.77
C ASP A 14 12.44 -6.23 -26.55
N LEU A 15 11.51 -5.29 -26.77
CA LEU A 15 10.59 -4.82 -25.73
C LEU A 15 9.81 -5.97 -25.06
N GLY A 16 9.51 -7.05 -25.79
CA GLY A 16 8.87 -8.24 -25.24
C GLY A 16 9.71 -8.93 -24.15
N TYR A 17 11.02 -9.03 -24.37
CA TYR A 17 11.94 -9.61 -23.39
C TYR A 17 12.12 -8.71 -22.18
N LEU A 18 12.22 -7.39 -22.39
CA LEU A 18 12.37 -6.42 -21.30
C LEU A 18 11.13 -6.38 -20.40
N LEU A 19 9.93 -6.56 -20.96
CA LEU A 19 8.67 -6.61 -20.19
C LEU A 19 8.32 -8.01 -19.67
N HIS A 20 9.06 -9.05 -20.09
CA HIS A 20 8.72 -10.46 -19.87
C HIS A 20 7.30 -10.80 -20.33
N LYS A 21 6.92 -10.29 -21.50
CA LYS A 21 5.61 -10.54 -22.13
C LYS A 21 5.84 -10.86 -23.60
N HIS A 22 5.39 -12.04 -24.01
CA HIS A 22 5.62 -12.52 -25.36
C HIS A 22 4.66 -11.82 -26.34
N PRO A 23 5.12 -11.14 -27.41
CA PRO A 23 4.25 -10.36 -28.30
C PRO A 23 3.09 -11.14 -28.94
N ALA A 24 3.31 -12.40 -29.29
CA ALA A 24 2.28 -13.27 -29.86
C ALA A 24 1.26 -13.84 -28.84
N ARG A 25 1.29 -13.42 -27.57
CA ARG A 25 0.39 -13.95 -26.53
C ARG A 25 -0.37 -12.82 -25.85
N VAL A 26 -1.69 -12.97 -25.80
CA VAL A 26 -2.54 -12.18 -24.91
C VAL A 26 -2.52 -12.85 -23.54
N GLN A 27 -2.24 -12.09 -22.49
CA GLN A 27 -2.17 -12.59 -21.12
C GLN A 27 -3.14 -11.80 -20.24
N THR A 28 -3.79 -12.49 -19.31
CA THR A 28 -4.72 -11.89 -18.34
C THR A 28 -4.22 -12.18 -16.93
N PHE A 29 -4.23 -11.17 -16.08
CA PHE A 29 -3.80 -11.25 -14.69
C PHE A 29 -4.96 -10.82 -13.78
N GLU A 30 -5.26 -11.64 -12.78
CA GLU A 30 -6.23 -11.27 -11.74
C GLU A 30 -5.64 -10.20 -10.82
N LEU A 31 -6.47 -9.20 -10.51
CA LEU A 31 -6.19 -8.12 -9.57
C LEU A 31 -7.30 -8.07 -8.50
N PRO A 32 -7.04 -7.51 -7.31
CA PRO A 32 -8.06 -7.41 -6.25
C PRO A 32 -9.32 -6.62 -6.61
N PHE A 33 -9.30 -5.89 -7.73
CA PHE A 33 -10.36 -5.01 -8.21
C PHE A 33 -10.77 -5.31 -9.66
N GLY A 34 -10.36 -6.45 -10.23
CA GLY A 34 -10.68 -6.82 -11.62
C GLY A 34 -9.54 -7.56 -12.30
N HIS A 35 -9.28 -7.23 -13.56
CA HIS A 35 -8.26 -7.88 -14.38
C HIS A 35 -7.35 -6.87 -15.08
N ALA A 36 -6.15 -7.32 -15.40
CA ALA A 36 -5.23 -6.65 -16.31
C ALA A 36 -4.97 -7.54 -17.52
N HIS A 37 -5.12 -6.98 -18.72
CA HIS A 37 -4.82 -7.66 -19.98
C HIS A 37 -3.58 -7.04 -20.61
N VAL A 38 -2.63 -7.89 -20.99
CA VAL A 38 -1.46 -7.48 -21.78
C VAL A 38 -1.50 -8.12 -23.15
N PHE A 39 -1.27 -7.29 -24.17
CA PHE A 39 -1.11 -7.73 -25.55
C PHE A 39 -0.28 -6.71 -26.33
N TYR A 40 0.14 -7.08 -27.54
CA TYR A 40 0.96 -6.23 -28.40
C TYR A 40 0.16 -5.89 -29.66
N PRO A 41 -0.45 -4.68 -29.75
CA PRO A 41 -1.12 -4.25 -30.98
C PRO A 41 -0.17 -4.15 -32.18
N GLU A 42 1.12 -3.96 -31.94
CA GLU A 42 2.15 -3.92 -32.98
C GLU A 42 3.46 -4.51 -32.45
N ALA A 43 4.09 -5.39 -33.23
CA ALA A 43 5.37 -6.02 -32.91
C ALA A 43 6.13 -6.35 -34.18
N THR A 44 6.75 -5.34 -34.79
CA THR A 44 7.67 -5.47 -35.92
C THR A 44 9.11 -5.18 -35.48
N ALA A 45 10.08 -5.38 -36.39
CA ALA A 45 11.48 -5.07 -36.10
C ALA A 45 11.72 -3.56 -35.91
N GLU A 46 10.89 -2.72 -36.55
CA GLU A 46 11.00 -1.26 -36.56
C GLU A 46 10.22 -0.59 -35.43
N ARG A 47 9.09 -1.19 -35.02
CA ARG A 47 8.22 -0.64 -33.99
C ARG A 47 7.53 -1.74 -33.20
N CYS A 48 7.54 -1.60 -31.88
CA CYS A 48 6.87 -2.52 -30.98
C CYS A 48 6.13 -1.74 -29.91
N THR A 49 4.85 -2.05 -29.74
CA THR A 49 3.97 -1.42 -28.75
C THR A 49 3.34 -2.51 -27.88
N ALA A 50 3.60 -2.46 -26.58
CA ALA A 50 2.87 -3.21 -25.57
C ALA A 50 1.68 -2.39 -25.07
N ALA A 51 0.53 -3.03 -24.89
CA ALA A 51 -0.67 -2.45 -24.29
C ALA A 51 -1.01 -3.18 -22.99
N LEU A 52 -1.30 -2.41 -21.93
CA LEU A 52 -1.87 -2.86 -20.66
C LEU A 52 -3.25 -2.24 -20.51
N VAL A 53 -4.28 -3.08 -20.55
CA VAL A 53 -5.67 -2.68 -20.36
C VAL A 53 -6.15 -3.14 -18.99
N LEU A 54 -6.64 -2.22 -18.18
CA LEU A 54 -7.34 -2.57 -16.94
C LEU A 54 -8.84 -2.68 -17.19
N ASP A 55 -9.37 -3.82 -16.79
CA ASP A 55 -10.79 -4.13 -16.69
C ASP A 55 -11.16 -4.21 -15.21
N VAL A 56 -11.59 -3.09 -14.65
CA VAL A 56 -11.91 -2.94 -13.23
C VAL A 56 -13.37 -3.29 -13.02
N ASP A 57 -13.68 -4.12 -12.02
CA ASP A 57 -15.06 -4.46 -11.65
C ASP A 57 -15.66 -3.35 -10.76
N PRO A 58 -16.54 -2.49 -11.27
CA PRO A 58 -17.14 -1.41 -10.48
C PRO A 58 -18.03 -1.93 -9.35
N ILE A 59 -18.67 -3.11 -9.53
CA ILE A 59 -19.56 -3.68 -8.53
C ILE A 59 -18.73 -4.32 -7.41
N GLY A 60 -17.70 -5.08 -7.79
CA GLY A 60 -16.72 -5.66 -6.87
C GLY A 60 -16.00 -4.61 -6.02
N LEU A 61 -15.72 -3.43 -6.60
CA LEU A 61 -15.11 -2.32 -5.89
C LEU A 61 -16.00 -1.77 -4.75
N VAL A 62 -17.33 -1.84 -4.90
CA VAL A 62 -18.30 -1.33 -3.91
C VAL A 62 -18.76 -2.40 -2.93
N ARG A 63 -19.03 -3.60 -3.43
CA ARG A 63 -19.61 -4.73 -2.66
C ARG A 63 -18.57 -5.64 -2.03
N GLY A 64 -17.33 -5.58 -2.50
CA GLY A 64 -16.24 -6.38 -1.97
C GLY A 64 -15.88 -6.02 -0.53
N LYS A 65 -15.11 -6.88 0.13
CA LYS A 65 -14.52 -6.64 1.47
C LYS A 65 -13.56 -5.42 1.50
N ASN A 66 -13.33 -4.77 0.36
CA ASN A 66 -12.48 -3.61 0.14
C ASN A 66 -13.33 -2.34 -0.04
N ARG A 67 -14.02 -1.89 1.02
CA ARG A 67 -14.59 -0.54 1.05
C ARG A 67 -13.45 0.47 1.04
N VAL A 68 -13.15 1.01 -0.14
CA VAL A 68 -12.06 1.97 -0.35
C VAL A 68 -12.51 3.41 -0.17
N MET A 69 -13.81 3.71 -0.29
CA MET A 69 -14.29 5.09 -0.24
C MET A 69 -14.73 5.52 1.16
N GLY A 70 -14.18 6.68 1.57
CA GLY A 70 -14.76 7.51 2.62
C GLY A 70 -16.14 8.02 2.23
N ASP A 71 -16.85 8.48 3.24
CA ASP A 71 -18.30 8.70 3.30
C ASP A 71 -18.83 9.82 2.37
N THR A 72 -18.86 9.57 1.06
CA THR A 72 -19.55 10.43 0.09
C THR A 72 -20.63 9.63 -0.61
N GLY A 73 -21.87 9.72 -0.12
CA GLY A 73 -23.10 9.32 -0.84
C GLY A 73 -23.22 7.85 -1.27
N LEU A 74 -24.42 7.27 -1.12
CA LEU A 74 -24.70 5.91 -1.63
C LEU A 74 -24.56 5.78 -3.16
N ILE A 75 -24.58 6.88 -3.94
CA ILE A 75 -24.54 6.85 -5.42
C ILE A 75 -23.10 6.98 -5.96
N ASP A 76 -22.30 7.91 -5.44
CA ASP A 76 -20.92 8.17 -5.90
C ASP A 76 -20.01 6.94 -5.74
N SER A 77 -20.35 6.07 -4.79
CA SER A 77 -19.68 4.78 -4.62
C SER A 77 -19.89 3.86 -5.85
N TYR A 78 -21.08 3.84 -6.46
CA TYR A 78 -21.39 2.97 -7.60
C TYR A 78 -21.14 3.62 -8.96
N VAL A 79 -21.25 4.95 -9.06
CA VAL A 79 -21.05 5.69 -10.30
C VAL A 79 -19.87 6.64 -10.10
N ASN A 80 -18.70 6.21 -10.52
CA ASN A 80 -17.48 7.01 -10.50
C ASN A 80 -16.57 6.66 -11.67
N ASP A 81 -15.52 7.46 -11.82
CA ASP A 81 -14.54 7.40 -12.90
C ASP A 81 -13.48 6.30 -12.70
N ARG A 82 -13.40 5.67 -11.53
CA ARG A 82 -12.28 4.81 -11.13
C ARG A 82 -11.97 3.65 -12.08
N PRO A 83 -12.97 2.96 -12.68
CA PRO A 83 -12.71 1.90 -13.65
C PRO A 83 -12.06 2.39 -14.95
N TYR A 84 -12.18 3.69 -15.24
CA TYR A 84 -11.89 4.26 -16.55
C TYR A 84 -10.63 5.13 -16.57
N VAL A 85 -10.15 5.57 -15.40
CA VAL A 85 -9.01 6.47 -15.27
C VAL A 85 -7.71 5.77 -14.86
N ALA A 86 -6.58 6.32 -15.28
CA ALA A 86 -5.22 5.94 -14.90
C ALA A 86 -4.94 6.44 -13.48
N SER A 87 -5.57 5.79 -12.51
CA SER A 87 -5.42 6.01 -11.07
C SER A 87 -4.28 5.15 -10.49
N SER A 88 -4.18 5.13 -9.17
CA SER A 88 -3.30 4.19 -8.46
C SER A 88 -3.52 2.70 -8.82
N PHE A 89 -4.67 2.33 -9.38
CA PHE A 89 -4.88 0.97 -9.92
C PHE A 89 -3.92 0.64 -11.06
N LEU A 90 -3.55 1.63 -11.88
CA LEU A 90 -2.53 1.43 -12.91
C LEU A 90 -1.17 1.11 -12.30
N SER A 91 -0.76 1.81 -11.24
CA SER A 91 0.50 1.52 -10.54
C SER A 91 0.52 0.09 -9.98
N VAL A 92 -0.59 -0.36 -9.38
CA VAL A 92 -0.72 -1.75 -8.88
C VAL A 92 -0.60 -2.75 -10.04
N ALA A 93 -1.28 -2.49 -11.15
CA ALA A 93 -1.21 -3.37 -12.31
C ALA A 93 0.19 -3.40 -12.93
N ILE A 94 0.88 -2.25 -13.05
CA ILE A 94 2.28 -2.19 -13.52
C ILE A 94 3.17 -3.04 -12.60
N ALA A 95 3.03 -2.88 -11.27
CA ALA A 95 3.80 -3.66 -10.30
C ALA A 95 3.54 -5.16 -10.40
N ARG A 96 2.29 -5.57 -10.62
CA ARG A 96 1.89 -6.98 -10.72
C ARG A 96 2.29 -7.63 -12.04
N VAL A 97 2.14 -6.90 -13.14
CA VAL A 97 2.31 -7.42 -14.50
C VAL A 97 3.75 -7.30 -14.98
N TYR A 98 4.43 -6.21 -14.64
CA TYR A 98 5.79 -5.91 -15.06
C TYR A 98 6.80 -5.96 -13.90
N ASP A 99 6.55 -6.83 -12.92
CA ASP A 99 7.38 -7.01 -11.71
C ASP A 99 8.88 -7.17 -12.02
N SER A 100 9.20 -8.01 -12.98
CA SER A 100 10.56 -8.37 -13.37
C SER A 100 11.26 -7.22 -14.08
N ALA A 101 10.52 -6.45 -14.89
CA ALA A 101 11.03 -5.26 -15.56
C ALA A 101 11.30 -4.13 -14.56
N LEU A 102 10.40 -3.93 -13.58
CA LEU A 102 10.59 -2.99 -12.46
C LEU A 102 11.78 -3.38 -11.57
N ALA A 103 12.02 -4.66 -11.40
CA ALA A 103 13.20 -5.17 -10.69
C ALA A 103 14.50 -5.05 -11.50
N GLY A 104 14.44 -4.58 -12.76
CA GLY A 104 15.62 -4.50 -13.62
C GLY A 104 16.18 -5.87 -13.97
N LYS A 105 15.32 -6.85 -14.24
CA LYS A 105 15.73 -8.21 -14.62
C LYS A 105 15.25 -8.52 -16.02
N ALA A 106 16.09 -9.10 -16.87
CA ALA A 106 15.70 -9.75 -18.13
C ALA A 106 16.62 -10.96 -18.36
N ARG A 107 16.06 -12.13 -18.69
CA ARG A 107 16.85 -13.37 -18.83
C ARG A 107 17.51 -13.48 -20.20
N GLU A 108 16.76 -13.22 -21.26
CA GLU A 108 17.19 -13.46 -22.65
C GLU A 108 17.84 -12.24 -23.32
N ARG A 109 17.73 -11.06 -22.69
CA ARG A 109 18.25 -9.75 -23.14
C ARG A 109 18.77 -8.94 -21.95
N ALA A 110 19.61 -9.56 -21.12
CA ALA A 110 20.14 -8.93 -19.90
C ALA A 110 20.95 -7.66 -20.21
N GLU A 111 21.66 -7.66 -21.34
CA GLU A 111 22.44 -6.54 -21.87
C GLU A 111 21.61 -5.29 -22.18
N LEU A 112 20.31 -5.46 -22.48
CA LEU A 112 19.41 -4.34 -22.79
C LEU A 112 18.79 -3.72 -21.53
N VAL A 113 18.85 -4.38 -20.37
CA VAL A 113 18.29 -3.87 -19.11
C VAL A 113 18.89 -2.52 -18.70
N PRO A 114 20.23 -2.33 -18.67
CA PRO A 114 20.82 -1.04 -18.34
C PRO A 114 20.84 -0.07 -19.53
N THR A 115 20.38 -0.48 -20.71
CA THR A 115 20.52 0.32 -21.93
C THR A 115 19.38 1.35 -22.02
N PRO A 116 19.68 2.65 -22.18
CA PRO A 116 18.66 3.65 -22.48
C PRO A 116 18.07 3.43 -23.88
N LEU A 117 16.74 3.33 -23.96
CA LEU A 117 16.01 3.11 -25.20
C LEU A 117 15.10 4.30 -25.51
N PRO A 118 14.83 4.61 -26.79
CA PRO A 118 13.79 5.57 -27.16
C PRO A 118 12.42 4.97 -26.81
N LEU A 119 11.83 5.45 -25.72
CA LEU A 119 10.56 4.95 -25.18
C LEU A 119 9.48 6.03 -25.28
N GLN A 120 8.28 5.60 -25.66
CA GLN A 120 7.07 6.41 -25.60
C GLN A 120 6.01 5.70 -24.78
N ALA A 121 5.60 6.30 -23.67
CA ALA A 121 4.46 5.89 -22.88
C ALA A 121 3.23 6.75 -23.19
N THR A 122 2.05 6.15 -23.30
CA THR A 122 0.78 6.86 -23.41
C THR A 122 -0.20 6.37 -22.35
N LEU A 123 -0.76 7.31 -21.59
CA LEU A 123 -1.79 7.11 -20.59
C LEU A 123 -3.08 7.73 -21.12
N ALA A 124 -4.10 6.91 -21.42
CA ALA A 124 -5.27 7.37 -22.17
C ALA A 124 -6.15 8.37 -21.40
N VAL A 125 -6.31 8.19 -20.09
CA VAL A 125 -7.19 9.05 -19.26
C VAL A 125 -6.54 9.24 -17.90
N VAL A 126 -5.88 10.36 -17.68
CA VAL A 126 -5.22 10.68 -16.41
C VAL A 126 -6.01 11.77 -15.69
N PRO A 127 -6.48 11.54 -14.45
CA PRO A 127 -7.11 12.57 -13.64
C PRO A 127 -6.04 13.55 -13.17
N CYS A 128 -6.16 14.83 -13.56
CA CYS A 128 -5.24 15.89 -13.18
C CYS A 128 -6.01 17.13 -12.76
N ARG A 129 -6.43 17.17 -11.49
CA ARG A 129 -7.10 18.34 -10.92
C ARG A 129 -6.21 19.60 -10.88
N GLY A 130 -4.89 19.42 -10.95
CA GLY A 130 -3.92 20.51 -11.05
C GLY A 130 -3.67 21.03 -12.47
N GLY A 131 -4.43 20.54 -13.46
CA GLY A 131 -4.23 20.87 -14.88
C GLY A 131 -2.97 20.22 -15.47
N GLU A 132 -2.59 20.62 -16.69
CA GLU A 132 -1.43 20.03 -17.38
C GLU A 132 -0.07 20.36 -16.73
N ASN A 133 0.02 21.49 -16.01
CA ASN A 133 1.28 21.97 -15.43
C ASN A 133 1.89 20.97 -14.44
N ILE A 134 1.06 20.25 -13.68
CA ILE A 134 1.57 19.24 -12.76
C ILE A 134 2.18 18.04 -13.49
N VAL A 135 1.66 17.68 -14.68
CA VAL A 135 2.24 16.59 -15.48
C VAL A 135 3.64 17.00 -15.93
N ARG A 136 3.79 18.24 -16.43
CA ARG A 136 5.09 18.80 -16.83
C ARG A 136 6.07 18.87 -15.66
N GLU A 137 5.63 19.42 -14.53
CA GLU A 137 6.44 19.56 -13.32
C GLU A 137 6.98 18.21 -12.81
N LEU A 138 6.24 17.12 -12.99
CA LEU A 138 6.63 15.80 -12.51
C LEU A 138 7.49 15.01 -13.48
N PHE A 139 7.34 15.21 -14.80
CA PHE A 139 8.02 14.38 -15.80
C PHE A 139 9.12 15.10 -16.56
N GLU A 140 9.01 16.40 -16.85
CA GLU A 140 10.05 17.14 -17.58
C GLU A 140 11.43 17.13 -16.85
N PRO A 141 11.51 17.26 -15.51
CA PRO A 141 12.80 17.15 -14.79
C PRO A 141 13.48 15.77 -14.91
N LEU A 142 12.72 14.73 -15.26
CA LEU A 142 13.23 13.37 -15.49
C LEU A 142 13.67 13.16 -16.95
N GLY A 143 13.64 14.21 -17.78
CA GLY A 143 14.07 14.17 -19.18
C GLY A 143 12.96 13.77 -20.16
N TYR A 144 11.69 13.72 -19.73
CA TYR A 144 10.58 13.44 -20.63
C TYR A 144 10.16 14.67 -21.42
N VAL A 145 9.90 14.47 -22.71
CA VAL A 145 9.05 15.35 -23.51
C VAL A 145 7.60 14.99 -23.22
N VAL A 146 6.84 15.96 -22.70
CA VAL A 146 5.45 15.77 -22.26
C VAL A 146 4.48 16.42 -23.25
N ALA A 147 3.56 15.61 -23.78
CA ALA A 147 2.40 16.08 -24.54
C ALA A 147 1.11 15.70 -23.82
N THR A 148 0.18 16.65 -23.76
CA THR A 148 -1.09 16.55 -23.05
C THR A 148 -2.24 16.89 -23.99
N GLN A 149 -3.32 16.14 -23.92
CA GLN A 149 -4.58 16.45 -24.60
C GLN A 149 -5.70 16.42 -23.56
N GLN A 150 -6.30 17.58 -23.30
CA GLN A 150 -7.45 17.68 -22.40
C GLN A 150 -8.72 17.23 -23.11
N HIS A 151 -9.57 16.47 -22.40
CA HIS A 151 -10.85 16.01 -22.93
C HIS A 151 -12.01 16.91 -22.50
N PRO A 152 -13.01 17.18 -23.36
CA PRO A 152 -14.24 17.86 -22.93
C PRO A 152 -15.02 16.99 -21.93
N LEU A 153 -15.89 17.61 -21.11
CA LEU A 153 -16.81 16.83 -20.26
C LEU A 153 -17.82 16.05 -21.11
N ASP A 154 -18.33 16.67 -22.17
CA ASP A 154 -19.23 16.05 -23.13
C ASP A 154 -19.09 16.76 -24.49
N GLU A 155 -18.94 15.99 -25.57
CA GLU A 155 -18.83 16.53 -26.93
C GLU A 155 -20.15 17.13 -27.43
N LYS A 156 -21.29 16.68 -26.90
CA LYS A 156 -22.64 17.16 -27.26
C LYS A 156 -23.08 18.38 -26.47
N PHE A 157 -22.43 18.66 -25.33
CA PHE A 157 -22.70 19.82 -24.48
C PHE A 157 -21.41 20.62 -24.23
N PRO A 158 -20.85 21.30 -25.25
CA PRO A 158 -19.59 22.04 -25.13
C PRO A 158 -19.61 23.13 -24.05
N GLU A 159 -20.79 23.66 -23.70
CA GLU A 159 -20.99 24.65 -22.66
C GLU A 159 -20.65 24.16 -21.25
N TRP A 160 -20.57 22.83 -21.03
CA TRP A 160 -20.09 22.25 -19.77
C TRP A 160 -18.58 22.45 -19.58
N GLY A 161 -17.86 22.72 -20.67
CA GLY A 161 -16.43 23.00 -20.66
C GLY A 161 -15.54 21.77 -20.63
N ALA A 162 -14.27 21.99 -20.31
CA ALA A 162 -13.26 20.95 -20.31
C ALA A 162 -13.30 20.11 -19.02
N SER A 163 -13.06 18.80 -19.15
CA SER A 163 -12.89 17.91 -18.01
C SER A 163 -11.52 18.12 -17.36
N HIS A 164 -11.28 17.47 -16.22
CA HIS A 164 -9.97 17.42 -15.58
C HIS A 164 -9.16 16.17 -16.01
N TYR A 165 -9.59 15.49 -17.08
CA TYR A 165 -8.94 14.31 -17.62
C TYR A 165 -8.10 14.64 -18.85
N PHE A 166 -6.93 14.01 -18.92
CA PHE A 166 -5.96 14.22 -19.99
C PHE A 166 -5.49 12.90 -20.57
N THR A 167 -5.34 12.82 -21.89
CA THR A 167 -4.39 11.87 -22.48
C THR A 167 -2.99 12.44 -22.28
N VAL A 168 -2.09 11.65 -21.71
CA VAL A 168 -0.69 12.05 -21.49
C VAL A 168 0.22 11.16 -22.31
N THR A 169 1.07 11.76 -23.13
CA THR A 169 2.15 11.08 -23.86
C THR A 169 3.50 11.56 -23.33
N LEU A 170 4.35 10.60 -22.96
CA LEU A 170 5.67 10.81 -22.38
C LEU A 170 6.70 10.15 -23.29
N GLN A 171 7.66 10.92 -23.78
CA GLN A 171 8.76 10.42 -24.61
C GLN A 171 10.10 10.69 -23.93
N ALA A 172 10.95 9.68 -23.79
CA ALA A 172 12.30 9.84 -23.26
C ALA A 172 13.23 8.75 -23.78
N THR A 173 14.53 9.04 -23.73
CA THR A 173 15.57 8.01 -23.88
C THR A 173 16.01 7.57 -22.49
N CYS A 174 15.46 6.47 -21.99
CA CYS A 174 15.73 5.94 -20.66
C CYS A 174 15.58 4.42 -20.61
N THR A 175 15.92 3.79 -19.49
CA THR A 175 15.70 2.35 -19.34
C THR A 175 14.21 2.04 -19.15
N VAL A 176 13.78 0.83 -19.51
CA VAL A 176 12.40 0.39 -19.26
C VAL A 176 12.10 0.39 -17.75
N ARG A 177 13.09 0.03 -16.93
CA ARG A 177 12.99 0.05 -15.46
C ARG A 177 12.65 1.45 -14.96
N ASP A 178 13.40 2.46 -15.39
CA ASP A 178 13.21 3.84 -14.94
C ASP A 178 11.84 4.36 -15.36
N LEU A 179 11.44 4.13 -16.61
CA LEU A 179 10.12 4.53 -17.09
C LEU A 179 8.99 3.92 -16.24
N LEU A 180 9.05 2.62 -15.96
CA LEU A 180 8.04 1.96 -15.14
C LEU A 180 8.09 2.45 -13.69
N ALA A 181 9.27 2.71 -13.13
CA ALA A 181 9.45 3.24 -11.78
C ALA A 181 8.86 4.66 -11.65
N HIS A 182 9.14 5.54 -12.62
CA HIS A 182 8.59 6.88 -12.69
C HIS A 182 7.05 6.83 -12.76
N LEU A 183 6.49 6.03 -13.67
CA LEU A 183 5.03 5.86 -13.78
C LEU A 183 4.43 5.31 -12.48
N TYR A 184 5.05 4.28 -11.89
CA TYR A 184 4.59 3.64 -10.67
C TYR A 184 4.42 4.66 -9.53
N VAL A 185 5.40 5.57 -9.35
CA VAL A 185 5.39 6.59 -8.30
C VAL A 185 4.52 7.81 -8.65
N LEU A 186 4.56 8.29 -9.90
CA LEU A 186 3.98 9.57 -10.28
C LEU A 186 2.50 9.51 -10.66
N ILE A 187 1.99 8.38 -11.15
CA ILE A 187 0.55 8.23 -11.44
C ILE A 187 -0.32 8.52 -10.19
N PRO A 188 -0.04 7.95 -9.00
CA PRO A 188 -0.79 8.25 -7.79
C PRO A 188 -0.66 9.71 -7.31
N VAL A 189 0.43 10.39 -7.69
CA VAL A 189 0.66 11.81 -7.36
C VAL A 189 -0.22 12.72 -8.22
N LEU A 190 -0.45 12.36 -9.48
CA LEU A 190 -1.35 13.05 -10.40
C LEU A 190 -2.80 12.96 -9.94
N ASP A 191 -3.26 11.75 -9.60
CA ASP A 191 -4.63 11.49 -9.13
C ASP A 191 -4.93 12.21 -7.81
N ALA A 192 -3.95 12.32 -6.91
CA ALA A 192 -4.08 12.86 -5.54
C ALA A 192 -5.14 12.13 -4.67
N GLU A 193 -5.82 11.13 -5.22
CA GLU A 193 -6.75 10.21 -4.58
C GLU A 193 -6.17 8.80 -4.64
N LYS A 194 -5.61 8.31 -3.52
CA LYS A 194 -5.21 6.91 -3.38
C LYS A 194 -6.38 6.09 -2.87
N HIS A 195 -6.59 4.95 -3.52
CA HIS A 195 -7.70 4.02 -3.33
C HIS A 195 -7.31 2.80 -2.46
N TYR A 196 -6.26 2.92 -1.66
CA TYR A 196 -5.87 1.91 -0.68
C TYR A 196 -5.21 2.59 0.54
N PHE A 197 -5.19 1.89 1.67
CA PHE A 197 -4.66 2.41 2.92
C PHE A 197 -3.13 2.53 2.88
N ILE A 198 -2.59 3.69 3.25
CA ILE A 198 -1.15 3.98 3.30
C ILE A 198 -0.62 3.61 4.69
N GLY A 199 0.24 2.58 4.74
CA GLY A 199 1.01 2.16 5.92
C GLY A 199 2.46 2.66 5.92
N ASP A 200 3.24 2.22 6.90
CA ASP A 200 4.67 2.59 7.04
C ASP A 200 5.54 1.94 5.96
N ASP A 201 5.10 0.81 5.42
CA ASP A 201 5.64 0.07 4.28
C ASP A 201 5.63 0.87 2.97
N GLU A 202 4.65 1.77 2.80
CA GLU A 202 4.54 2.62 1.61
C GLU A 202 5.70 3.63 1.52
N VAL A 203 6.32 3.98 2.66
CA VAL A 203 7.55 4.81 2.70
C VAL A 203 8.73 4.04 2.14
N GLU A 204 8.95 2.81 2.62
CA GLU A 204 10.05 1.97 2.12
C GLU A 204 9.89 1.67 0.64
N LYS A 205 8.65 1.45 0.18
CA LYS A 205 8.33 1.28 -1.23
C LYS A 205 8.65 2.52 -2.05
N LEU A 206 8.26 3.70 -1.57
CA LEU A 206 8.56 4.97 -2.24
C LEU A 206 10.07 5.19 -2.34
N LEU A 207 10.83 4.96 -1.27
CA LEU A 207 12.28 5.13 -1.27
C LEU A 207 12.96 4.14 -2.21
N ARG A 208 12.55 2.85 -2.18
CA ARG A 208 13.14 1.82 -3.04
C ARG A 208 12.90 2.07 -4.53
N VAL A 209 11.68 2.44 -4.93
CA VAL A 209 11.34 2.71 -6.34
C VAL A 209 11.79 4.12 -6.75
N GLY A 210 11.88 5.04 -5.79
CA GLY A 210 12.40 6.39 -5.95
C GLY A 210 13.93 6.48 -5.95
N ALA A 211 14.64 5.40 -5.60
CA ALA A 211 16.09 5.39 -5.49
C ALA A 211 16.72 5.81 -6.83
N GLY A 212 17.74 6.67 -6.75
CA GLY A 212 18.47 7.19 -7.91
C GLY A 212 17.85 8.44 -8.57
N TRP A 213 16.58 8.77 -8.34
CA TRP A 213 15.94 9.93 -9.00
C TRP A 213 15.08 10.81 -8.08
N LEU A 214 14.39 10.23 -7.10
CA LEU A 214 13.45 10.99 -6.26
C LEU A 214 14.16 11.97 -5.33
N GLY A 215 15.37 11.62 -4.85
CA GLY A 215 16.17 12.49 -4.00
C GLY A 215 16.50 13.82 -4.68
N THR A 216 16.94 13.77 -5.93
CA THR A 216 17.36 14.93 -6.73
C THR A 216 16.21 15.62 -7.47
N HIS A 217 15.01 15.06 -7.44
CA HIS A 217 13.86 15.61 -8.14
C HIS A 217 13.43 16.97 -7.55
N PRO A 218 13.27 18.05 -8.35
CA PRO A 218 12.93 19.38 -7.83
C PRO A 218 11.58 19.41 -7.10
N ALA A 219 10.62 18.58 -7.55
CA ALA A 219 9.32 18.41 -6.91
C ALA A 219 9.26 17.31 -5.82
N ARG A 220 10.40 16.83 -5.27
CA ARG A 220 10.44 15.71 -4.30
C ARG A 220 9.52 15.87 -3.10
N GLU A 221 9.40 17.09 -2.57
CA GLU A 221 8.51 17.39 -1.45
C GLU A 221 7.05 17.20 -1.83
N LYS A 222 6.66 17.75 -2.98
CA LYS A 222 5.30 17.62 -3.52
C LYS A 222 4.95 16.17 -3.83
N ILE A 223 5.88 15.43 -4.45
CA ILE A 223 5.75 13.99 -4.74
C ILE A 223 5.52 13.23 -3.43
N THR A 224 6.40 13.40 -2.45
CA THR A 224 6.33 12.70 -1.15
C THR A 224 5.04 13.03 -0.40
N GLN A 225 4.63 14.29 -0.38
CA GLN A 225 3.39 14.74 0.27
C GLN A 225 2.15 14.10 -0.34
N ARG A 226 2.02 14.17 -1.67
CA ARG A 226 0.86 13.61 -2.39
C ARG A 226 0.87 12.08 -2.37
N TYR A 227 2.04 11.45 -2.39
CA TYR A 227 2.17 9.99 -2.35
C TYR A 227 1.82 9.41 -0.97
N LEU A 228 2.26 10.03 0.15
CA LEU A 228 2.11 9.43 1.49
C LEU A 228 0.93 9.98 2.30
N LYS A 229 0.42 11.18 2.02
CA LYS A 229 -0.71 11.86 2.68
C LYS A 229 -0.61 12.10 4.21
N LYS A 230 0.15 11.30 4.97
CA LYS A 230 0.30 11.39 6.44
C LYS A 230 1.58 12.13 6.82
N ARG A 231 1.47 13.20 7.64
CA ARG A 231 2.60 14.07 8.05
C ARG A 231 3.80 13.31 8.62
N ARG A 232 3.59 12.29 9.47
CA ARG A 232 4.68 11.47 10.04
C ARG A 232 5.48 10.73 8.96
N LEU A 233 4.79 10.15 7.98
CA LEU A 233 5.42 9.41 6.89
C LEU A 233 6.18 10.35 5.96
N ILE A 234 5.62 11.52 5.67
CA ILE A 234 6.25 12.56 4.87
C ILE A 234 7.57 13.01 5.51
N HIS A 235 7.57 13.34 6.81
CA HIS A 235 8.79 13.75 7.49
C HIS A 235 9.85 12.63 7.51
N SER A 236 9.42 11.38 7.73
CA SER A 236 10.34 10.23 7.71
C SER A 236 10.96 9.99 6.34
N ALA A 237 10.18 10.11 5.26
CA ALA A 237 10.65 9.91 3.90
C ALA A 237 11.62 11.03 3.47
N LEU A 238 11.26 12.29 3.71
CA LEU A 238 12.10 13.44 3.39
C LEU A 238 13.43 13.41 4.16
N ALA A 239 13.41 13.04 5.44
CA ALA A 239 14.64 12.93 6.23
C ALA A 239 15.60 11.88 5.66
N ARG A 240 15.08 10.78 5.10
CA ARG A 240 15.90 9.70 4.49
C ARG A 240 16.41 10.07 3.11
N LEU A 241 15.59 10.72 2.28
CA LEU A 241 16.02 11.25 0.97
C LEU A 241 17.19 12.23 1.11
N VAL A 242 17.16 13.11 2.13
CA VAL A 242 18.26 14.04 2.42
C VAL A 242 19.52 13.30 2.90
N GLN A 243 19.39 12.17 3.61
CA GLN A 243 20.53 11.36 4.03
C GLN A 243 21.18 10.61 2.86
N GLU A 244 20.38 10.11 1.91
CA GLU A 244 20.87 9.47 0.68
C GLU A 244 21.63 10.45 -0.23
N GLU A 245 21.22 11.72 -0.29
CA GLU A 245 21.99 12.76 -1.00
C GLU A 245 23.37 13.03 -0.39
N MET A 246 23.56 12.74 0.90
CA MET A 246 24.83 12.95 1.61
C MET A 246 25.77 11.74 1.59
N THR A 247 25.35 10.61 1.02
CA THR A 247 26.08 9.32 1.07
C THR A 247 26.39 8.74 -0.31
N VAL A 248 26.65 9.59 -1.31
CA VAL A 248 27.09 9.14 -2.64
C VAL A 248 28.57 8.76 -2.62
N GLU A 249 28.97 7.70 -1.91
CA GLU A 249 30.19 6.92 -2.22
C GLU A 249 30.03 5.45 -1.75
N GLN A 250 30.16 4.53 -2.71
CA GLN A 250 30.36 3.07 -2.62
C GLN A 250 29.12 2.16 -2.48
N GLU A 251 28.64 1.70 -3.63
CA GLU A 251 27.85 0.47 -3.78
C GLU A 251 28.79 -0.75 -3.81
N ASP A 252 28.48 -1.79 -3.04
CA ASP A 252 28.88 -3.17 -3.33
C ASP A 252 27.65 -4.07 -3.22
N ASP A 253 27.49 -4.88 -4.25
CA ASP A 253 26.31 -5.64 -4.64
C ASP A 253 26.43 -7.09 -4.13
N ALA A 254 25.62 -7.49 -3.14
CA ALA A 254 25.41 -8.90 -2.76
C ALA A 254 24.25 -9.07 -1.76
N ASP A 255 23.03 -9.32 -2.25
CA ASP A 255 22.16 -10.42 -1.78
C ASP A 255 20.80 -10.39 -2.52
N ALA A 256 20.77 -10.94 -3.74
CA ALA A 256 19.57 -10.93 -4.59
C ALA A 256 18.72 -12.21 -4.50
N ASP A 257 19.15 -13.24 -3.75
CA ASP A 257 18.55 -14.58 -3.85
C ASP A 257 17.62 -14.99 -2.68
N ALA A 258 17.39 -14.12 -1.69
CA ALA A 258 16.49 -14.43 -0.56
C ALA A 258 15.12 -13.71 -0.57
N GLN A 259 14.85 -12.79 -1.50
CA GLN A 259 13.76 -11.81 -1.33
C GLN A 259 12.48 -12.01 -2.16
N VAL A 260 12.46 -12.96 -3.10
CA VAL A 260 11.30 -13.20 -4.00
C VAL A 260 10.10 -13.84 -3.27
N ALA A 261 10.33 -14.53 -2.14
CA ALA A 261 9.26 -15.19 -1.39
C ALA A 261 8.41 -14.24 -0.50
N SER A 262 8.83 -12.98 -0.32
CA SER A 262 8.10 -12.02 0.54
C SER A 262 7.04 -11.19 -0.21
N GLU A 263 7.12 -11.15 -1.56
CA GLU A 263 6.37 -10.21 -2.39
C GLU A 263 4.91 -10.60 -2.66
N GLN A 264 4.49 -11.83 -2.30
CA GLN A 264 3.10 -12.28 -2.49
C GLN A 264 2.20 -12.15 -1.24
N LYS A 265 2.73 -11.71 -0.09
CA LYS A 265 1.96 -11.63 1.17
C LYS A 265 1.40 -10.24 1.53
N LEU A 266 1.80 -9.20 0.79
CA LEU A 266 1.66 -7.81 1.26
C LEU A 266 0.69 -6.94 0.45
N GLU A 267 0.01 -7.48 -0.56
CA GLU A 267 -1.15 -6.83 -1.20
C GLU A 267 -2.48 -7.14 -0.48
N ALA A 268 -2.43 -7.36 0.83
CA ALA A 268 -3.65 -7.55 1.60
C ALA A 268 -4.16 -6.19 2.11
N PRO A 269 -5.47 -5.88 2.00
CA PRO A 269 -6.09 -4.80 2.77
C PRO A 269 -5.78 -5.00 4.27
N LEU A 270 -5.99 -3.95 5.10
CA LEU A 270 -5.95 -4.09 6.56
C LEU A 270 -6.61 -5.41 6.94
N SER A 271 -5.78 -6.36 7.42
CA SER A 271 -6.26 -7.71 7.72
C SER A 271 -7.51 -7.58 8.60
N LEU A 272 -8.48 -8.49 8.47
CA LEU A 272 -9.68 -8.48 9.34
C LEU A 272 -9.29 -8.31 10.82
N HIS A 273 -8.16 -8.91 11.19
CA HIS A 273 -7.52 -8.73 12.48
C HIS A 273 -7.18 -7.26 12.82
N GLU A 274 -6.51 -6.50 11.95
CA GLU A 274 -6.25 -5.07 12.15
C GLU A 274 -7.54 -4.24 12.27
N GLN A 275 -8.56 -4.53 11.46
CA GLN A 275 -9.86 -3.84 11.54
C GLN A 275 -10.55 -4.09 12.88
N ARG A 276 -10.54 -5.34 13.36
CA ARG A 276 -11.06 -5.70 14.69
C ARG A 276 -10.33 -4.95 15.80
N LEU A 277 -9.00 -4.90 15.76
CA LEU A 277 -8.22 -4.14 16.74
C LEU A 277 -8.55 -2.65 16.72
N GLY A 278 -8.76 -2.08 15.54
CA GLY A 278 -9.18 -0.68 15.39
C GLY A 278 -10.57 -0.42 16.00
N ALA A 279 -11.53 -1.31 15.74
CA ALA A 279 -12.88 -1.22 16.29
C ALA A 279 -12.88 -1.33 17.82
N VAL A 280 -12.15 -2.31 18.38
CA VAL A 280 -12.00 -2.49 19.83
C VAL A 280 -11.39 -1.25 20.47
N LEU A 281 -10.31 -0.71 19.89
CA LEU A 281 -9.68 0.51 20.40
C LEU A 281 -10.63 1.70 20.39
N ALA A 282 -11.45 1.85 19.34
CA ALA A 282 -12.44 2.92 19.25
C ALA A 282 -13.51 2.82 20.36
N VAL A 283 -14.04 1.61 20.59
CA VAL A 283 -15.04 1.36 21.65
C VAL A 283 -14.46 1.64 23.04
N LEU A 284 -13.24 1.17 23.32
CA LEU A 284 -12.56 1.42 24.59
C LEU A 284 -12.35 2.92 24.85
N LYS A 285 -12.00 3.68 23.81
CA LYS A 285 -11.83 5.13 23.88
C LYS A 285 -13.14 5.87 24.13
N GLN A 286 -14.18 5.53 23.37
CA GLN A 286 -15.51 6.14 23.50
C GLN A 286 -16.10 5.97 24.90
N ASN A 287 -15.78 4.87 25.57
CA ASN A 287 -16.23 4.58 26.94
C ASN A 287 -15.25 5.07 28.02
N ASN A 288 -14.21 5.81 27.65
CA ASN A 288 -13.19 6.36 28.55
C ASN A 288 -12.57 5.30 29.50
N ALA A 289 -12.35 4.08 28.99
CA ALA A 289 -11.78 3.00 29.78
C ALA A 289 -10.30 3.31 30.08
N GLN A 290 -9.94 3.48 31.35
CA GLN A 290 -8.56 3.75 31.78
C GLN A 290 -7.80 2.48 32.17
N ARG A 291 -8.51 1.48 32.71
CA ARG A 291 -7.95 0.20 33.16
C ARG A 291 -8.50 -0.91 32.27
N VAL A 292 -7.68 -1.50 31.40
CA VAL A 292 -8.11 -2.45 30.36
C VAL A 292 -7.40 -3.80 30.50
N LEU A 293 -8.19 -4.87 30.38
CA LEU A 293 -7.71 -6.24 30.21
C LEU A 293 -7.69 -6.63 28.74
N ASP A 294 -6.64 -7.32 28.31
CA ASP A 294 -6.58 -8.04 27.03
C ASP A 294 -6.47 -9.55 27.37
N LEU A 295 -7.61 -10.24 27.33
CA LEU A 295 -7.74 -11.64 27.70
C LEU A 295 -7.49 -12.50 26.46
N GLY A 296 -6.39 -13.24 26.43
CA GLY A 296 -5.89 -13.90 25.22
C GLY A 296 -5.07 -12.96 24.35
N CYS A 297 -4.12 -12.23 24.97
CA CYS A 297 -3.40 -11.14 24.31
C CYS A 297 -2.42 -11.58 23.21
N GLY A 298 -2.13 -12.89 23.13
CA GLY A 298 -1.22 -13.48 22.16
C GLY A 298 0.13 -12.78 22.14
N GLU A 299 0.56 -12.37 20.95
CA GLU A 299 1.83 -11.67 20.73
C GLU A 299 1.76 -10.15 21.01
N GLY A 300 0.72 -9.67 21.71
CA GLY A 300 0.61 -8.29 22.22
C GLY A 300 0.24 -7.23 21.19
N ARG A 301 -0.49 -7.57 20.12
CA ARG A 301 -0.84 -6.62 19.06
C ARG A 301 -1.81 -5.52 19.53
N LEU A 302 -2.84 -5.88 20.31
CA LEU A 302 -3.75 -4.90 20.92
C LEU A 302 -3.02 -4.09 22.01
N LEU A 303 -2.27 -4.77 22.88
CA LEU A 303 -1.45 -4.16 23.94
C LEU A 303 -0.55 -3.02 23.42
N LYS A 304 0.08 -3.21 22.25
CA LYS A 304 0.92 -2.19 21.63
C LYS A 304 0.12 -0.92 21.32
N LYS A 305 -1.07 -1.07 20.72
CA LYS A 305 -1.96 0.05 20.39
C LYS A 305 -2.49 0.75 21.64
N LEU A 306 -2.76 0.00 22.71
CA LEU A 306 -3.18 0.56 24.00
C LEU A 306 -2.04 1.33 24.68
N LEU A 307 -0.81 0.84 24.62
CA LEU A 307 0.34 1.48 25.28
C LEU A 307 0.68 2.85 24.66
N ASP A 308 0.51 2.98 23.35
CA ASP A 308 0.75 4.22 22.58
C ASP A 308 -0.20 5.36 22.96
N ASP A 309 -1.37 5.05 23.55
CA ASP A 309 -2.36 6.05 23.94
C ASP A 309 -2.33 6.31 25.45
N LYS A 310 -2.20 7.59 25.84
CA LYS A 310 -2.05 8.00 27.24
C LYS A 310 -3.33 7.84 28.08
N GLN A 311 -4.50 7.65 27.46
CA GLN A 311 -5.77 7.43 28.17
C GLN A 311 -5.74 6.13 29.00
N PHE A 312 -5.00 5.11 28.55
CA PHE A 312 -4.94 3.81 29.22
C PHE A 312 -3.87 3.83 30.32
N GLU A 313 -4.30 3.99 31.56
CA GLU A 313 -3.42 4.13 32.73
C GLU A 313 -2.95 2.78 33.27
N GLN A 314 -3.75 1.72 33.11
CA GLN A 314 -3.36 0.36 33.48
C GLN A 314 -3.80 -0.65 32.40
N ILE A 315 -2.84 -1.37 31.84
CA ILE A 315 -3.01 -2.33 30.77
C ILE A 315 -2.49 -3.69 31.25
N VAL A 316 -3.34 -4.71 31.22
CA VAL A 316 -2.94 -6.07 31.59
C VAL A 316 -3.28 -7.04 30.47
N GLY A 317 -2.26 -7.69 29.91
CA GLY A 317 -2.41 -8.77 28.94
C GLY A 317 -2.29 -10.12 29.61
N VAL A 318 -3.20 -11.04 29.31
CA VAL A 318 -3.20 -12.41 29.84
C VAL A 318 -3.16 -13.39 28.69
N ASP A 319 -2.29 -14.39 28.73
CA ASP A 319 -2.31 -15.50 27.77
C ASP A 319 -1.89 -16.81 28.45
N VAL A 320 -2.38 -17.93 27.91
CA VAL A 320 -2.01 -19.28 28.37
C VAL A 320 -0.68 -19.75 27.77
N SER A 321 -0.26 -19.16 26.65
CA SER A 321 0.99 -19.45 25.98
C SER A 321 2.11 -18.59 26.53
N HIS A 322 2.98 -19.19 27.35
CA HIS A 322 4.19 -18.51 27.83
C HIS A 322 5.05 -17.97 26.68
N ARG A 323 5.17 -18.71 25.59
CA ARG A 323 5.91 -18.29 24.38
C ARG A 323 5.30 -17.04 23.74
N ALA A 324 3.97 -16.93 23.69
CA ALA A 324 3.31 -15.75 23.14
C ALA A 324 3.61 -14.51 23.99
N LEU A 325 3.63 -14.66 25.32
CA LEU A 325 3.98 -13.58 26.25
C LEU A 325 5.45 -13.13 26.13
N GLU A 326 6.39 -14.06 25.90
CA GLU A 326 7.79 -13.69 25.61
C GLU A 326 7.89 -12.85 24.32
N ILE A 327 7.18 -13.26 23.26
CA ILE A 327 7.13 -12.52 21.99
C ILE A 327 6.49 -11.14 22.20
N ALA A 328 5.38 -11.07 22.95
CA ALA A 328 4.72 -9.82 23.31
C ALA A 328 5.68 -8.89 24.06
N GLY A 329 6.41 -9.39 25.05
CA GLY A 329 7.40 -8.63 25.82
C GLY A 329 8.49 -8.02 24.94
N ARG A 330 9.05 -8.80 24.01
CA ARG A 330 10.05 -8.33 23.04
C ARG A 330 9.47 -7.28 22.09
N ARG A 331 8.25 -7.49 21.58
CA ARG A 331 7.58 -6.54 20.65
C ARG A 331 7.21 -5.22 21.31
N LEU A 332 6.78 -5.26 22.56
CA LEU A 332 6.50 -4.09 23.39
C LEU A 332 7.79 -3.44 23.92
N ARG A 333 8.94 -4.10 23.73
CA ARG A 333 10.26 -3.68 24.19
C ARG A 333 10.30 -3.36 25.70
N LEU A 334 9.64 -4.21 26.50
CA LEU A 334 9.39 -3.96 27.93
C LEU A 334 10.68 -3.63 28.71
N ASP A 335 11.81 -4.22 28.35
CA ASP A 335 13.10 -4.01 29.04
C ASP A 335 13.74 -2.65 28.75
N SER A 336 13.31 -1.98 27.66
CA SER A 336 13.83 -0.66 27.25
C SER A 336 12.80 0.46 27.37
N LEU A 337 11.59 0.17 27.88
CA LEU A 337 10.54 1.18 28.03
C LEU A 337 10.91 2.19 29.12
N PRO A 338 10.61 3.50 28.92
CA PRO A 338 10.70 4.47 30.00
C PRO A 338 9.86 4.05 31.20
N GLU A 339 10.35 4.31 32.42
CA GLU A 339 9.75 3.83 33.68
C GLU A 339 8.24 4.12 33.78
N ARG A 340 7.81 5.32 33.36
CA ARG A 340 6.39 5.72 33.33
C ARG A 340 5.54 4.89 32.37
N GLN A 341 6.07 4.48 31.22
CA GLN A 341 5.35 3.61 30.29
C GLN A 341 5.38 2.15 30.77
N ARG A 342 6.52 1.71 31.32
CA ARG A 342 6.70 0.36 31.84
C ARG A 342 5.74 0.05 33.00
N ALA A 343 5.49 1.03 33.87
CA ALA A 343 4.56 0.92 35.00
C ALA A 343 3.09 0.74 34.57
N ARG A 344 2.72 1.17 33.36
CA ARG A 344 1.34 1.08 32.84
C ARG A 344 0.98 -0.30 32.32
N ILE A 345 1.95 -1.18 32.04
CA ILE A 345 1.71 -2.45 31.33
C ILE A 345 2.24 -3.66 32.09
N GLN A 346 1.42 -4.70 32.18
CA GLN A 346 1.78 -5.99 32.77
C GLN A 346 1.33 -7.14 31.89
N LEU A 347 2.19 -8.17 31.78
CA LEU A 347 1.87 -9.44 31.15
C LEU A 347 1.72 -10.51 32.23
N LEU A 348 0.62 -11.28 32.16
CA LEU A 348 0.32 -12.36 33.09
C LEU A 348 0.18 -13.67 32.34
N HIS A 349 0.87 -14.71 32.82
CA HIS A 349 0.65 -16.07 32.36
C HIS A 349 -0.54 -16.66 33.14
N GLY A 350 -1.58 -17.07 32.42
CA GLY A 350 -2.80 -17.61 33.02
C GLY A 350 -3.79 -18.12 31.98
N ALA A 351 -4.61 -19.09 32.37
CA ALA A 351 -5.68 -19.60 31.54
C ALA A 351 -7.02 -18.97 31.93
N LEU A 352 -7.82 -18.58 30.93
CA LEU A 352 -9.09 -17.87 31.11
C LEU A 352 -10.23 -18.73 31.68
N THR A 353 -9.94 -20.01 31.98
CA THR A 353 -10.85 -20.93 32.66
C THR A 353 -10.61 -21.02 34.17
N TYR A 354 -9.59 -20.33 34.69
CA TYR A 354 -9.28 -20.28 36.11
C TYR A 354 -9.56 -18.89 36.67
N ARG A 355 -10.16 -18.84 37.87
CA ARG A 355 -10.38 -17.57 38.56
C ARG A 355 -9.05 -16.97 39.00
N ASP A 356 -8.82 -15.72 38.63
CA ASP A 356 -7.67 -14.93 39.07
C ASP A 356 -8.13 -13.58 39.61
N LYS A 357 -7.89 -13.34 40.90
CA LYS A 357 -8.27 -12.10 41.59
C LYS A 357 -7.58 -10.86 41.01
N ARG A 358 -6.44 -11.03 40.31
CA ARG A 358 -5.70 -9.93 39.68
C ARG A 358 -6.46 -9.33 38.49
N LEU A 359 -7.49 -10.01 37.98
CA LEU A 359 -8.33 -9.55 36.87
C LEU A 359 -9.58 -8.78 37.33
N GLU A 360 -9.81 -8.67 38.65
CA GLU A 360 -10.99 -7.99 39.19
C GLU A 360 -10.82 -6.45 39.16
N GLY A 361 -11.92 -5.72 38.91
CA GLY A 361 -11.98 -4.26 39.06
C GLY A 361 -11.45 -3.43 37.88
N PHE A 362 -11.26 -4.05 36.71
CA PHE A 362 -10.93 -3.34 35.47
C PHE A 362 -12.14 -2.63 34.87
N ALA A 363 -11.90 -1.55 34.13
CA ALA A 363 -12.97 -0.80 33.48
C ALA A 363 -13.50 -1.52 32.24
N ALA A 364 -12.64 -2.23 31.51
CA ALA A 364 -13.02 -2.98 30.32
C ALA A 364 -12.19 -4.26 30.16
N ALA A 365 -12.75 -5.27 29.49
CA ALA A 365 -12.00 -6.44 29.03
C ALA A 365 -12.20 -6.69 27.53
N ALA A 366 -11.10 -6.78 26.79
CA ALA A 366 -11.10 -7.18 25.39
C ALA A 366 -10.86 -8.70 25.29
N ILE A 367 -11.72 -9.37 24.52
CA ILE A 367 -11.65 -10.81 24.22
C ILE A 367 -11.68 -10.93 22.70
N VAL A 368 -10.52 -10.77 22.06
CA VAL A 368 -10.42 -10.67 20.59
C VAL A 368 -9.87 -11.96 20.01
N GLU A 369 -10.69 -12.67 19.24
CA GLU A 369 -10.34 -13.97 18.61
C GLU A 369 -9.92 -15.05 19.64
N VAL A 370 -10.67 -15.19 20.72
CA VAL A 370 -10.36 -16.10 21.84
C VAL A 370 -11.36 -17.24 21.96
N ILE A 371 -12.65 -16.94 21.79
CA ILE A 371 -13.73 -17.86 22.10
C ILE A 371 -13.73 -19.07 21.16
N GLU A 372 -13.26 -18.88 19.92
CA GLU A 372 -13.12 -19.92 18.90
C GLU A 372 -12.02 -20.95 19.22
N HIS A 373 -11.12 -20.61 20.14
CA HIS A 373 -10.04 -21.49 20.59
C HIS A 373 -10.36 -22.24 21.89
N LEU A 374 -11.56 -22.04 22.45
CA LEU A 374 -12.03 -22.73 23.63
C LEU A 374 -12.96 -23.88 23.25
N ASP A 375 -12.70 -25.07 23.82
CA ASP A 375 -13.61 -26.20 23.69
C ASP A 375 -14.99 -25.84 24.27
N PRO A 376 -16.11 -26.25 23.65
CA PRO A 376 -17.46 -25.90 24.12
C PRO A 376 -17.71 -26.15 25.63
N PRO A 377 -17.21 -27.24 26.25
CA PRO A 377 -17.38 -27.45 27.70
C PRO A 377 -16.65 -26.42 28.58
N ARG A 378 -15.61 -25.75 28.06
CA ARG A 378 -14.82 -24.74 28.78
C ARG A 378 -15.45 -23.35 28.74
N LEU A 379 -16.39 -23.11 27.82
CA LEU A 379 -17.06 -21.81 27.67
C LEU A 379 -17.84 -21.42 28.93
N ALA A 380 -18.50 -22.37 29.60
CA ALA A 380 -19.22 -22.10 30.85
C ALA A 380 -18.27 -21.64 31.98
N ALA A 381 -17.08 -22.23 32.05
CA ALA A 381 -16.07 -21.79 33.02
C ALA A 381 -15.53 -20.40 32.66
N PHE A 382 -15.21 -20.19 31.38
CA PHE A 382 -14.75 -18.90 30.85
C PHE A 382 -15.75 -17.76 31.13
N GLU A 383 -17.04 -17.98 30.84
CA GLU A 383 -18.11 -17.02 31.10
C GLU A 383 -18.14 -16.60 32.57
N ARG A 384 -18.04 -17.55 33.50
CA ARG A 384 -17.97 -17.25 34.93
C ARG A 384 -16.69 -16.48 35.30
N VAL A 385 -15.53 -16.86 34.76
CA VAL A 385 -14.27 -16.13 35.00
C VAL A 385 -14.40 -14.66 34.60
N VAL A 386 -14.93 -14.39 33.40
CA VAL A 386 -15.06 -13.03 32.88
C VAL A 386 -16.18 -12.26 33.58
N PHE A 387 -17.40 -12.79 33.60
CA PHE A 387 -18.59 -12.03 33.99
C PHE A 387 -18.99 -12.22 35.46
N GLU A 388 -18.72 -13.37 36.09
CA GLU A 388 -19.03 -13.58 37.51
C GLU A 388 -17.91 -13.08 38.43
N PHE A 389 -16.64 -13.24 38.03
CA PHE A 389 -15.49 -12.92 38.88
C PHE A 389 -14.78 -11.64 38.46
N ALA A 390 -14.21 -11.56 37.25
CA ALA A 390 -13.44 -10.39 36.81
C ALA A 390 -14.31 -9.11 36.73
N ARG A 391 -15.57 -9.24 36.30
CA ARG A 391 -16.60 -8.19 36.29
C ARG A 391 -16.10 -6.85 35.70
N PRO A 392 -15.59 -6.83 34.46
CA PRO A 392 -15.31 -5.57 33.78
C PRO A 392 -16.61 -4.78 33.59
N ARG A 393 -16.55 -3.44 33.57
CA ARG A 393 -17.73 -2.61 33.33
C ARG A 393 -18.15 -2.58 31.86
N LEU A 394 -17.20 -2.86 30.96
CA LEU A 394 -17.34 -2.90 29.51
C LEU A 394 -16.77 -4.21 28.94
#